data_AF-A0AAU1Q710-F1
#
_entry.id   AF-A0AAU1Q710-F1
#
_cell.length_a   1.000
_cell.length_b   1.000
_cell.length_c   1.000
_cell.angle_alpha   90.00
_cell.angle_beta   90.00
_cell.angle_gamma   90.00
#
_symmetry.space_group_name_H-M   'P 1'
#
loop_
_entity.id
_entity.type
_entity.pdbx_description
1 polymer ?
#
loop_
_entity_poly.entity_id
_entity_poly.type
_entity_poly.pdbx_seq_one_letter_code
_entity_poly.pdbx_strand_id
1 'polypeptide(L)'
;MNGNNQPPRPARRRILLAAAMAAAALTGQLLIAAPAAQADGEDTETGSSGKKAQHGVQEFTEDGTFRIPRDVKTIYVQAWGAGGGGGGGGGGGLPLSTGRSAQGAEGGDGGGGGAGGFVYCVMNVASQIQGEEIAVDLGTGGNGGDGGAAGEHGDDGDDGGATTLAHDGDEVLHAGGGGGGGGGEGGTGVAGAPGTGGTPGTCSDFPHVSRPGAPGNGTGGHPADGIVGLPDDAAQGGDGGNGGGVQLHGEDGAPGGDGYVVISY
;
A
#
# COMPACT_ATOMS: atom_id res chain seq x y z
N MET A 1 57.83 1.67 -45.12
CA MET A 1 58.36 0.73 -44.11
C MET A 1 58.50 1.47 -42.80
N ASN A 2 57.58 1.23 -41.86
CA ASN A 2 57.77 1.29 -40.40
C ASN A 2 56.42 0.97 -39.76
N GLY A 3 56.26 -0.29 -39.38
CA GLY A 3 55.08 -0.82 -38.70
C GLY A 3 55.22 -0.61 -37.21
N ASN A 4 54.20 -0.02 -36.59
CA ASN A 4 54.04 0.00 -35.14
C ASN A 4 53.07 -1.10 -34.74
N ASN A 5 53.65 -2.23 -34.32
CA ASN A 5 52.98 -3.30 -33.60
C ASN A 5 52.52 -2.79 -32.24
N GLN A 6 51.21 -2.60 -32.06
CA GLN A 6 50.63 -2.51 -30.71
C GLN A 6 50.30 -3.92 -30.20
N PRO A 7 50.69 -4.27 -28.96
CA PRO A 7 50.38 -5.56 -28.37
C PRO A 7 48.89 -5.70 -28.01
N PRO A 8 48.32 -6.92 -28.07
CA PRO A 8 46.92 -7.17 -27.74
C PRO A 8 46.65 -6.90 -26.26
N ARG A 9 45.63 -6.09 -25.97
CA ARG A 9 45.17 -5.80 -24.61
C ARG A 9 44.45 -7.02 -24.01
N PRO A 10 44.69 -7.36 -22.73
CA PRO A 10 44.05 -8.49 -22.09
C PRO A 10 42.55 -8.27 -21.88
N ALA A 11 41.76 -9.27 -22.29
CA ALA A 11 40.33 -9.35 -22.06
C ALA A 11 40.03 -9.45 -20.55
N ARG A 12 39.36 -8.44 -20.00
CA ARG A 12 38.84 -8.49 -18.63
C ARG A 12 37.60 -9.40 -18.62
N ARG A 13 37.78 -10.60 -18.07
CA ARG A 13 36.68 -11.50 -17.67
C ARG A 13 35.86 -10.80 -16.58
N ARG A 14 34.62 -10.43 -16.88
CA ARG A 14 33.64 -10.06 -15.86
C ARG A 14 33.13 -11.35 -15.23
N ILE A 15 33.40 -11.52 -13.95
CA ILE A 15 32.85 -12.60 -13.14
C ILE A 15 31.45 -12.13 -12.73
N LEU A 16 30.42 -12.79 -13.24
CA LEU A 16 29.05 -12.68 -12.75
C LEU A 16 28.98 -13.42 -11.40
N LEU A 17 28.96 -12.67 -10.29
CA LEU A 17 28.47 -13.20 -9.03
C LEU A 17 26.95 -13.10 -9.05
N ALA A 18 26.28 -14.23 -9.29
CA ALA A 18 24.87 -14.39 -9.00
C ALA A 18 24.73 -14.57 -7.48
N ALA A 19 24.33 -13.51 -6.78
CA ALA A 19 23.93 -13.60 -5.39
C ALA A 19 22.46 -14.06 -5.33
N ALA A 20 22.25 -15.36 -5.10
CA ALA A 20 20.95 -15.88 -4.74
C ALA A 20 20.71 -15.59 -3.25
N MET A 21 20.05 -14.46 -2.96
CA MET A 21 19.48 -14.19 -1.64
C MET A 21 18.15 -14.93 -1.57
N ALA A 22 18.18 -16.14 -0.98
CA ALA A 22 16.97 -16.80 -0.53
C ALA A 22 16.46 -16.04 0.70
N ALA A 23 15.50 -15.14 0.50
CA ALA A 23 14.69 -14.62 1.58
C ALA A 23 13.78 -15.75 2.06
N ALA A 24 14.19 -16.45 3.11
CA ALA A 24 13.27 -17.24 3.89
C ALA A 24 12.35 -16.24 4.61
N ALA A 25 11.14 -16.04 4.06
CA ALA A 25 10.04 -15.41 4.78
C ALA A 25 9.76 -16.31 5.98
N LEU A 26 10.35 -15.95 7.12
CA LEU A 26 9.98 -16.52 8.40
C LEU A 26 8.58 -15.96 8.68
N THR A 27 7.54 -16.71 8.30
CA THR A 27 6.16 -16.47 8.71
C THR A 27 6.10 -16.68 10.22
N GLY A 28 6.55 -15.67 10.96
CA GLY A 28 6.33 -15.57 12.39
C GLY A 28 4.86 -15.26 12.57
N GLN A 29 4.04 -16.29 12.69
CA GLN A 29 2.69 -16.16 13.24
C GLN A 29 2.84 -15.64 14.67
N LEU A 30 2.89 -14.32 14.81
CA LEU A 30 2.68 -13.68 16.09
C LEU A 30 1.17 -13.75 16.34
N LEU A 31 0.69 -14.90 16.84
CA LEU A 31 -0.61 -14.93 17.51
C LEU A 31 -0.49 -14.02 18.74
N ILE A 32 -0.77 -12.74 18.57
CA ILE A 32 -1.17 -11.89 19.68
C ILE A 32 -2.56 -12.39 20.06
N ALA A 33 -2.59 -13.42 20.91
CA ALA A 33 -3.78 -13.76 21.64
C ALA A 33 -4.13 -12.54 22.49
N ALA A 34 -5.08 -11.72 22.03
CA ALA A 34 -5.77 -10.78 22.88
C ALA A 34 -6.21 -11.53 24.15
N PRO A 35 -6.08 -10.96 25.35
CA PRO A 35 -6.53 -11.62 26.56
C PRO A 35 -8.00 -11.97 26.37
N ALA A 36 -8.30 -13.27 26.30
CA ALA A 36 -9.64 -13.76 26.49
C ALA A 36 -10.09 -13.20 27.84
N ALA A 37 -11.04 -12.27 27.81
CA ALA A 37 -11.77 -11.89 29.00
C ALA A 37 -12.46 -13.15 29.52
N GLN A 38 -11.80 -13.85 30.45
CA GLN A 38 -12.40 -14.94 31.20
C GLN A 38 -13.49 -14.33 32.05
N ALA A 39 -14.73 -14.44 31.58
CA ALA A 39 -15.88 -14.39 32.47
C ALA A 39 -15.92 -15.73 33.22
N ASP A 40 -15.44 -15.71 34.47
CA ASP A 40 -15.70 -16.77 35.44
C ASP A 40 -17.21 -17.00 35.51
N GLY A 41 -17.61 -18.23 35.20
CA GLY A 41 -18.97 -18.71 35.30
C GLY A 41 -19.04 -19.85 36.29
N GLU A 42 -19.22 -19.51 37.56
CA GLU A 42 -19.83 -20.42 38.51
C GLU A 42 -20.96 -19.64 39.18
N ASP A 43 -22.18 -19.89 38.74
CA ASP A 43 -23.33 -19.97 39.65
C ASP A 43 -24.49 -20.66 38.95
N THR A 44 -24.86 -21.78 39.56
CA THR A 44 -26.01 -22.60 39.23
C THR A 44 -27.19 -21.98 39.96
N GLU A 45 -28.15 -21.33 39.28
CA GLU A 45 -29.53 -21.26 39.78
C GLU A 45 -30.53 -20.74 38.73
N THR A 46 -31.71 -21.34 38.79
CA THR A 46 -32.87 -21.19 37.91
C THR A 46 -33.40 -19.77 37.81
N GLY A 47 -33.28 -19.13 36.64
CA GLY A 47 -33.98 -17.89 36.32
C GLY A 47 -33.47 -17.26 35.02
N SER A 48 -34.35 -17.13 34.03
CA SER A 48 -34.21 -16.33 32.78
C SER A 48 -32.90 -15.53 32.65
N SER A 49 -31.80 -16.19 32.30
CA SER A 49 -30.51 -15.52 32.12
C SER A 49 -30.54 -14.79 30.79
N GLY A 50 -30.83 -13.50 30.81
CA GLY A 50 -30.61 -12.63 29.66
C GLY A 50 -29.15 -12.77 29.23
N LYS A 51 -28.91 -13.43 28.10
CA LYS A 51 -27.57 -13.49 27.50
C LYS A 51 -27.09 -12.06 27.31
N LYS A 52 -26.00 -11.68 27.97
CA LYS A 52 -25.37 -10.39 27.70
C LYS A 52 -24.88 -10.41 26.25
N ALA A 53 -25.21 -9.37 25.50
CA ALA A 53 -24.66 -9.18 24.15
C ALA A 53 -23.13 -9.13 24.27
N GLN A 54 -22.44 -9.93 23.45
CA GLN A 54 -20.99 -9.81 23.32
C GLN A 54 -20.70 -8.52 22.56
N HIS A 55 -19.72 -7.75 23.04
CA HIS A 55 -19.25 -6.55 22.36
C HIS A 55 -17.71 -6.53 22.31
N GLY A 56 -17.13 -6.00 21.24
CA GLY A 56 -15.68 -5.98 21.07
C GLY A 56 -15.20 -5.21 19.85
N VAL A 57 -13.87 -5.10 19.72
CA VAL A 57 -13.17 -4.51 18.58
C VAL A 57 -12.09 -5.49 18.14
N GLN A 58 -11.98 -5.71 16.83
CA GLN A 58 -10.90 -6.46 16.20
C GLN A 58 -10.30 -5.63 15.05
N GLU A 59 -8.99 -5.48 15.08
CA GLU A 59 -8.21 -4.73 14.08
C GLU A 59 -7.42 -5.72 13.22
N PHE A 60 -7.26 -5.38 11.95
CA PHE A 60 -6.49 -6.17 10.98
C PHE A 60 -5.47 -5.27 10.31
N THR A 61 -4.19 -5.63 10.47
CA THR A 61 -3.03 -5.08 9.76
C THR A 61 -2.36 -6.12 8.86
N GLU A 62 -2.90 -7.34 8.85
CA GLU A 62 -2.55 -8.46 7.98
C GLU A 62 -3.84 -9.20 7.62
N ASP A 63 -3.81 -9.99 6.54
CA ASP A 63 -4.93 -10.86 6.15
C ASP A 63 -5.38 -11.77 7.30
N GLY A 64 -6.67 -12.10 7.32
CA GLY A 64 -7.18 -12.99 8.34
C GLY A 64 -8.65 -13.32 8.22
N THR A 65 -9.22 -13.70 9.35
CA THR A 65 -10.63 -14.07 9.45
C THR A 65 -11.26 -13.42 10.66
N PHE A 66 -12.43 -12.83 10.46
CA PHE A 66 -13.29 -12.37 11.53
C PHE A 66 -14.39 -13.39 11.79
N ARG A 67 -14.46 -13.92 13.01
CA ARG A 67 -15.55 -14.84 13.39
C ARG A 67 -16.70 -14.06 13.99
N ILE A 68 -17.87 -14.12 13.34
CA ILE A 68 -19.06 -13.42 13.79
C ILE A 68 -19.48 -13.97 15.17
N PRO A 69 -19.49 -13.16 16.23
CA PRO A 69 -19.86 -13.65 17.55
C PRO A 69 -21.32 -14.05 17.62
N ARG A 70 -21.61 -15.05 18.44
CA ARG A 70 -23.00 -15.45 18.70
C ARG A 70 -23.71 -14.35 19.47
N ASP A 71 -25.01 -14.22 19.18
CA ASP A 71 -25.91 -13.25 19.80
C ASP A 71 -25.63 -11.77 19.44
N VAL A 72 -24.66 -11.46 18.56
CA VAL A 72 -24.48 -10.14 17.91
C VAL A 72 -25.50 -9.95 16.79
N LYS A 73 -26.03 -8.73 16.66
CA LYS A 73 -27.02 -8.37 15.62
C LYS A 73 -26.52 -7.33 14.64
N THR A 74 -25.44 -6.63 14.96
CA THR A 74 -24.89 -5.57 14.13
C THR A 74 -23.38 -5.59 14.26
N ILE A 75 -22.69 -5.48 13.15
CA ILE A 75 -21.25 -5.21 13.10
C ILE A 75 -21.01 -3.91 12.35
N TYR A 76 -20.02 -3.16 12.82
CA TYR A 76 -19.57 -1.91 12.25
C TYR A 76 -18.18 -2.13 11.70
N VAL A 77 -18.00 -1.90 10.40
CA VAL A 77 -16.72 -2.11 9.72
C VAL A 77 -16.21 -0.79 9.20
N GLN A 78 -14.96 -0.47 9.48
CA GLN A 78 -14.19 0.55 8.80
C GLN A 78 -13.09 -0.12 8.02
N ALA A 79 -12.95 0.22 6.74
CA ALA A 79 -11.92 -0.34 5.89
C ALA A 79 -11.30 0.73 4.98
N TRP A 80 -10.02 0.55 4.73
CA TRP A 80 -9.23 1.36 3.82
C TRP A 80 -8.49 0.45 2.84
N GLY A 81 -8.52 0.79 1.55
CA GLY A 81 -7.62 0.18 0.56
C GLY A 81 -6.18 0.61 0.82
N ALA A 82 -5.21 -0.07 0.19
CA ALA A 82 -3.82 0.32 0.31
C ALA A 82 -3.50 1.57 -0.52
N GLY A 83 -2.42 2.28 -0.19
CA GLY A 83 -1.89 3.35 -1.01
C GLY A 83 -1.03 2.84 -2.17
N GLY A 84 -0.98 3.59 -3.26
CA GLY A 84 -0.04 3.34 -4.36
C GLY A 84 1.37 3.83 -4.01
N GLY A 85 2.39 3.27 -4.65
CA GLY A 85 3.77 3.73 -4.49
C GLY A 85 4.05 5.02 -5.26
N GLY A 86 5.03 5.79 -4.81
CA GLY A 86 5.52 6.96 -5.54
C GLY A 86 6.42 6.57 -6.72
N GLY A 87 6.41 7.36 -7.79
CA GLY A 87 7.32 7.17 -8.93
C GLY A 87 8.75 7.59 -8.59
N GLY A 88 9.73 7.02 -9.29
CA GLY A 88 11.14 7.40 -9.17
C GLY A 88 11.45 8.73 -9.85
N GLY A 89 12.44 9.46 -9.33
CA GLY A 89 12.93 10.68 -9.95
C GLY A 89 13.74 10.39 -11.22
N GLY A 90 13.64 11.24 -12.24
CA GLY A 90 14.48 11.16 -13.44
C GLY A 90 15.93 11.51 -13.15
N GLY A 91 16.89 10.96 -13.90
CA GLY A 91 18.30 11.33 -13.76
C GLY A 91 18.64 12.62 -14.52
N GLY A 92 19.57 13.41 -13.99
CA GLY A 92 19.94 14.70 -14.60
C GLY A 92 20.66 14.55 -15.94
N GLY A 93 20.49 15.54 -16.80
CA GLY A 93 20.94 15.50 -18.19
C GLY A 93 22.45 15.34 -18.35
N LEU A 94 22.85 14.66 -19.42
CA LEU A 94 24.25 14.54 -19.81
C LEU A 94 24.74 15.86 -20.44
N PRO A 95 25.99 16.28 -20.19
CA PRO A 95 26.55 17.44 -20.86
C PRO A 95 26.58 17.20 -22.37
N LEU A 96 25.90 18.06 -23.12
CA LEU A 96 25.93 18.02 -24.59
C LEU A 96 27.39 18.16 -25.06
N SER A 97 27.87 17.17 -25.81
CA SER A 97 29.23 17.12 -26.36
C SER A 97 29.54 18.21 -27.40
N THR A 98 28.63 19.16 -27.63
CA THR A 98 28.71 20.18 -28.69
C THR A 98 29.28 21.53 -28.22
N GLY A 99 29.84 21.62 -27.01
CA GLY A 99 30.63 22.79 -26.59
C GLY A 99 29.83 24.10 -26.47
N ARG A 100 28.51 24.05 -26.58
CA ARG A 100 27.62 25.11 -26.10
C ARG A 100 27.23 24.75 -24.68
N SER A 101 27.40 25.70 -23.77
CA SER A 101 26.95 25.65 -22.39
C SER A 101 25.44 25.45 -22.30
N ALA A 102 24.95 24.26 -22.59
CA ALA A 102 23.75 23.78 -21.94
C ALA A 102 24.22 23.33 -20.56
N GLN A 103 23.95 24.13 -19.53
CA GLN A 103 23.83 23.55 -18.20
C GLN A 103 22.95 22.30 -18.36
N GLY A 104 23.45 21.12 -17.97
CA GLY A 104 22.58 19.96 -17.93
C GLY A 104 21.34 20.35 -17.12
N ALA A 105 20.16 20.03 -17.63
CA ALA A 105 18.96 20.20 -16.83
C ALA A 105 18.91 19.09 -15.77
N GLU A 106 18.36 19.41 -14.62
CA GLU A 106 18.06 18.43 -13.58
C GLU A 106 17.01 17.44 -14.09
N GLY A 107 16.97 16.25 -13.49
CA GLY A 107 15.86 15.34 -13.70
C GLY A 107 14.58 15.88 -13.08
N GLY A 108 13.43 15.44 -13.57
CA GLY A 108 12.16 15.72 -12.91
C GLY A 108 11.96 14.84 -11.68
N ASP A 109 11.25 15.36 -10.69
CA ASP A 109 10.81 14.58 -9.53
C ASP A 109 9.76 13.55 -9.94
N GLY A 110 9.68 12.42 -9.24
CA GLY A 110 8.59 11.46 -9.38
C GLY A 110 7.27 11.99 -8.84
N GLY A 111 6.16 11.48 -9.34
CA GLY A 111 4.84 11.72 -8.77
C GLY A 111 4.62 10.92 -7.48
N GLY A 112 3.84 11.46 -6.55
CA GLY A 112 3.45 10.71 -5.36
C GLY A 112 2.35 9.69 -5.69
N GLY A 113 2.30 8.57 -4.96
CA GLY A 113 1.22 7.60 -5.05
C GLY A 113 -0.08 8.13 -4.42
N GLY A 114 -1.23 7.68 -4.91
CA GLY A 114 -2.53 8.00 -4.33
C GLY A 114 -2.82 7.19 -3.06
N ALA A 115 -3.60 7.77 -2.14
CA ALA A 115 -4.06 7.06 -0.94
C ALA A 115 -5.15 6.04 -1.28
N GLY A 116 -5.34 5.05 -0.42
CA GLY A 116 -6.47 4.13 -0.50
C GLY A 116 -7.83 4.81 -0.26
N GLY A 117 -8.87 4.24 -0.86
CA GLY A 117 -10.27 4.60 -0.64
C GLY A 117 -10.79 4.09 0.70
N PHE A 118 -11.86 4.70 1.20
CA PHE A 118 -12.45 4.41 2.51
C PHE A 118 -13.91 3.99 2.41
N VAL A 119 -14.32 3.09 3.31
CA VAL A 119 -15.72 2.78 3.60
C VAL A 119 -15.95 2.51 5.08
N TYR A 120 -17.06 3.04 5.60
CA TYR A 120 -17.68 2.65 6.85
C TYR A 120 -19.01 1.96 6.56
N CYS A 121 -19.15 0.70 6.97
CA CYS A 121 -20.34 -0.11 6.74
C CYS A 121 -20.98 -0.59 8.06
N VAL A 122 -22.31 -0.63 8.07
CA VAL A 122 -23.11 -1.21 9.14
C VAL A 122 -23.79 -2.46 8.61
N MET A 123 -23.33 -3.65 9.03
CA MET A 123 -23.89 -4.92 8.57
C MET A 123 -24.83 -5.50 9.62
N ASN A 124 -26.00 -5.97 9.18
CA ASN A 124 -26.96 -6.62 10.06
C ASN A 124 -26.70 -8.12 10.10
N VAL A 125 -26.34 -8.63 11.27
CA VAL A 125 -26.04 -10.05 11.45
C VAL A 125 -27.32 -10.84 11.62
N ALA A 126 -27.70 -11.51 10.54
CA ALA A 126 -28.79 -12.47 10.58
C ALA A 126 -28.42 -13.71 11.41
N SER A 127 -29.41 -14.35 12.05
CA SER A 127 -29.12 -15.45 12.99
C SER A 127 -28.41 -16.64 12.35
N GLN A 128 -28.61 -16.86 11.05
CA GLN A 128 -28.01 -18.00 10.34
C GLN A 128 -26.50 -17.87 10.13
N ILE A 129 -25.96 -16.66 10.04
CA ILE A 129 -24.51 -16.42 9.82
C ILE A 129 -23.73 -16.25 11.13
N GLN A 130 -24.39 -16.39 12.29
CA GLN A 130 -23.72 -16.26 13.58
C GLN A 130 -22.79 -17.44 13.85
N GLY A 131 -21.53 -17.13 14.17
CA GLY A 131 -20.48 -18.12 14.40
C GLY A 131 -19.71 -18.55 13.15
N GLU A 132 -20.10 -18.05 11.97
CA GLU A 132 -19.38 -18.18 10.71
C GLU A 132 -18.23 -17.18 10.61
N GLU A 133 -17.39 -17.34 9.59
CA GLU A 133 -16.18 -16.55 9.37
C GLU A 133 -16.35 -15.64 8.15
N ILE A 134 -15.89 -14.40 8.28
CA ILE A 134 -15.69 -13.46 7.20
C ILE A 134 -14.20 -13.44 6.90
N ALA A 135 -13.82 -13.70 5.65
CA ALA A 135 -12.46 -13.51 5.18
C ALA A 135 -12.15 -12.02 5.10
N VAL A 136 -11.01 -11.61 5.63
CA VAL A 136 -10.47 -10.25 5.56
C VAL A 136 -9.20 -10.34 4.72
N ASP A 137 -9.23 -9.70 3.56
CA ASP A 137 -8.11 -9.59 2.62
C ASP A 137 -7.71 -8.12 2.56
N LEU A 138 -6.50 -7.79 3.03
CA LEU A 138 -6.01 -6.43 3.06
C LEU A 138 -5.27 -6.12 1.77
N GLY A 139 -5.51 -4.93 1.23
CA GLY A 139 -4.70 -4.43 0.14
C GLY A 139 -3.23 -4.34 0.56
N THR A 140 -2.32 -4.79 -0.30
CA THR A 140 -0.88 -4.52 -0.15
C THR A 140 -0.54 -3.16 -0.72
N GLY A 141 0.32 -2.39 -0.06
CA GLY A 141 0.86 -1.13 -0.56
C GLY A 141 1.60 -1.32 -1.89
N GLY A 142 1.48 -0.34 -2.79
CA GLY A 142 2.23 -0.33 -4.04
C GLY A 142 3.72 -0.08 -3.80
N ASN A 143 4.60 -0.76 -4.55
CA ASN A 143 6.03 -0.49 -4.50
C ASN A 143 6.34 0.89 -5.12
N GLY A 144 7.38 1.56 -4.61
CA GLY A 144 7.93 2.75 -5.26
C GLY A 144 8.66 2.41 -6.56
N GLY A 145 8.69 3.37 -7.49
CA GLY A 145 9.45 3.25 -8.74
C GLY A 145 10.94 3.55 -8.55
N ASP A 146 11.80 2.86 -9.30
CA ASP A 146 13.25 3.05 -9.28
C ASP A 146 13.63 4.42 -9.88
N GLY A 147 14.68 5.04 -9.33
CA GLY A 147 15.25 6.28 -9.84
C GLY A 147 15.97 6.11 -11.20
N GLY A 148 15.80 7.08 -12.09
CA GLY A 148 16.39 7.08 -13.42
C GLY A 148 17.90 7.31 -13.41
N ALA A 149 18.64 6.59 -14.26
CA ALA A 149 20.05 6.90 -14.51
C ALA A 149 20.20 8.28 -15.17
N ALA A 150 21.42 8.84 -15.18
CA ALA A 150 21.67 10.16 -15.75
C ALA A 150 21.18 10.29 -17.22
N GLY A 151 20.20 11.17 -17.44
CA GLY A 151 19.56 11.39 -18.74
C GLY A 151 18.40 10.44 -19.07
N GLU A 152 18.04 9.54 -18.15
CA GLU A 152 16.92 8.60 -18.26
C GLU A 152 15.79 8.99 -17.31
N HIS A 153 14.56 8.56 -17.63
CA HIS A 153 13.40 8.74 -16.77
C HIS A 153 13.47 7.77 -15.58
N GLY A 154 12.81 8.13 -14.47
CA GLY A 154 12.51 7.19 -13.40
C GLY A 154 11.35 6.28 -13.79
N ASP A 155 11.18 5.19 -13.05
CA ASP A 155 10.08 4.26 -13.25
C ASP A 155 8.82 4.72 -12.50
N ASP A 156 7.66 4.29 -12.99
CA ASP A 156 6.38 4.49 -12.30
C ASP A 156 6.32 3.64 -11.02
N GLY A 157 5.62 4.12 -10.00
CA GLY A 157 5.25 3.32 -8.84
C GLY A 157 4.08 2.37 -9.16
N ASP A 158 3.93 1.32 -8.35
CA ASP A 158 2.83 0.37 -8.49
C ASP A 158 1.54 0.88 -7.81
N ASP A 159 0.40 0.43 -8.33
CA ASP A 159 -0.89 0.61 -7.66
C ASP A 159 -0.95 -0.19 -6.34
N GLY A 160 -1.66 0.36 -5.36
CA GLY A 160 -2.02 -0.34 -4.13
C GLY A 160 -3.19 -1.30 -4.33
N GLY A 161 -3.20 -2.39 -3.57
CA GLY A 161 -4.28 -3.37 -3.54
C GLY A 161 -5.57 -2.84 -2.90
N ALA A 162 -6.71 -3.40 -3.29
CA ALA A 162 -7.97 -3.18 -2.61
C ALA A 162 -8.07 -4.03 -1.33
N THR A 163 -8.76 -3.50 -0.32
CA THR A 163 -9.11 -4.23 0.89
C THR A 163 -10.54 -4.74 0.77
N THR A 164 -10.75 -6.03 1.01
CA THR A 164 -12.07 -6.67 0.85
C THR A 164 -12.45 -7.52 2.05
N LEU A 165 -13.75 -7.60 2.31
CA LEU A 165 -14.33 -8.61 3.18
C LEU A 165 -15.22 -9.52 2.34
N ALA A 166 -15.10 -10.83 2.55
CA ALA A 166 -15.93 -11.82 1.86
C ALA A 166 -16.56 -12.82 2.83
N HIS A 167 -17.81 -13.16 2.60
CA HIS A 167 -18.55 -14.18 3.31
C HIS A 167 -19.03 -15.24 2.30
N ASP A 168 -18.69 -16.51 2.53
CA ASP A 168 -18.95 -17.62 1.59
C ASP A 168 -18.47 -17.39 0.14
N GLY A 169 -17.44 -16.55 -0.03
CA GLY A 169 -16.86 -16.20 -1.34
C GLY A 169 -17.53 -15.02 -2.04
N ASP A 170 -18.61 -14.48 -1.48
CA ASP A 170 -19.24 -13.24 -1.95
C ASP A 170 -18.61 -12.03 -1.24
N GLU A 171 -18.13 -11.06 -2.02
CA GLU A 171 -17.62 -9.80 -1.49
C GLU A 171 -18.76 -9.00 -0.85
N VAL A 172 -18.62 -8.70 0.44
CA VAL A 172 -19.59 -7.91 1.21
C VAL A 172 -19.15 -6.46 1.40
N LEU A 173 -17.85 -6.20 1.25
CA LEU A 173 -17.28 -4.86 1.38
C LEU A 173 -16.02 -4.74 0.51
N HIS A 174 -15.87 -3.59 -0.13
CA HIS A 174 -14.71 -3.22 -0.93
C HIS A 174 -14.20 -1.84 -0.54
N ALA A 175 -12.89 -1.68 -0.39
CA ALA A 175 -12.21 -0.39 -0.29
C ALA A 175 -11.07 -0.35 -1.32
N GLY A 176 -11.20 0.50 -2.34
CA GLY A 176 -10.28 0.49 -3.49
C GLY A 176 -8.88 0.99 -3.13
N GLY A 177 -7.84 0.38 -3.70
CA GLY A 177 -6.47 0.85 -3.55
C GLY A 177 -6.18 2.14 -4.33
N GLY A 178 -5.15 2.87 -3.91
CA GLY A 178 -4.65 4.07 -4.60
C GLY A 178 -3.77 3.72 -5.79
N GLY A 179 -3.70 4.60 -6.78
CA GLY A 179 -2.87 4.42 -7.97
C GLY A 179 -1.42 4.86 -7.76
N GLY A 180 -0.49 4.25 -8.48
CA GLY A 180 0.93 4.59 -8.47
C GLY A 180 1.23 5.97 -9.06
N GLY A 181 2.28 6.62 -8.56
CA GLY A 181 2.80 7.87 -9.11
C GLY A 181 3.69 7.62 -10.34
N GLY A 182 3.66 8.54 -11.31
CA GLY A 182 4.48 8.42 -12.51
C GLY A 182 5.95 8.79 -12.28
N GLY A 183 6.86 8.21 -13.06
CA GLY A 183 8.28 8.53 -13.03
C GLY A 183 8.60 9.93 -13.57
N GLY A 184 9.65 10.56 -13.02
CA GLY A 184 10.15 11.86 -13.48
C GLY A 184 11.00 11.75 -14.75
N GLU A 185 10.93 12.76 -15.62
CA GLU A 185 11.66 12.74 -16.90
C GLU A 185 13.16 13.04 -16.75
N GLY A 186 13.98 12.37 -17.56
CA GLY A 186 15.45 12.53 -17.54
C GLY A 186 15.92 13.85 -18.15
N GLY A 187 16.66 14.65 -17.39
CA GLY A 187 17.36 15.85 -17.88
C GLY A 187 16.47 16.92 -18.52
N THR A 188 15.19 16.97 -18.18
CA THR A 188 14.25 18.01 -18.63
C THR A 188 13.63 18.80 -17.48
N GLY A 189 13.73 18.29 -16.24
CA GLY A 189 13.04 18.82 -15.06
C GLY A 189 11.53 18.59 -15.05
N VAL A 190 10.97 17.80 -15.98
CA VAL A 190 9.52 17.54 -16.02
C VAL A 190 9.18 16.45 -15.01
N ALA A 191 8.39 16.82 -14.00
CA ALA A 191 7.95 15.90 -12.96
C ALA A 191 6.96 14.84 -13.48
N GLY A 192 6.94 13.71 -12.79
CA GLY A 192 6.00 12.62 -13.02
C GLY A 192 4.56 12.98 -12.67
N ALA A 193 3.61 12.23 -13.24
CA ALA A 193 2.19 12.44 -12.99
C ALA A 193 1.80 12.00 -11.56
N PRO A 194 0.88 12.70 -10.89
CA PRO A 194 0.39 12.28 -9.57
C PRO A 194 -0.43 10.99 -9.68
N GLY A 195 -0.25 10.09 -8.71
CA GLY A 195 -1.08 8.91 -8.54
C GLY A 195 -2.51 9.27 -8.15
N THR A 196 -3.48 8.55 -8.70
CA THR A 196 -4.90 8.78 -8.40
C THR A 196 -5.26 8.21 -7.04
N GLY A 197 -6.06 8.92 -6.25
CA GLY A 197 -6.62 8.33 -5.03
C GLY A 197 -7.55 7.15 -5.32
N GLY A 198 -7.62 6.21 -4.39
CA GLY A 198 -8.44 5.01 -4.51
C GLY A 198 -9.93 5.33 -4.58
N THR A 199 -10.67 4.48 -5.28
CA THR A 199 -12.11 4.67 -5.46
C THR A 199 -12.86 4.60 -4.14
N PRO A 200 -13.96 5.34 -3.96
CA PRO A 200 -14.80 5.21 -2.77
C PRO A 200 -15.22 3.75 -2.59
N GLY A 201 -15.14 3.25 -1.35
CA GLY A 201 -15.52 1.87 -1.09
C GLY A 201 -17.03 1.62 -1.22
N THR A 202 -17.38 0.34 -1.29
CA THR A 202 -18.76 -0.15 -1.41
C THR A 202 -19.04 -1.14 -0.28
N CYS A 203 -20.32 -1.32 0.03
CA CYS A 203 -20.79 -2.36 0.94
C CYS A 203 -22.13 -2.90 0.44
N SER A 204 -22.31 -4.21 0.51
CA SER A 204 -23.53 -4.89 0.04
C SER A 204 -24.72 -4.65 0.97
N ASP A 205 -24.47 -4.31 2.24
CA ASP A 205 -25.48 -4.06 3.26
C ASP A 205 -25.78 -2.56 3.51
N PHE A 206 -26.82 -2.33 4.34
CA PHE A 206 -27.38 -1.08 4.88
C PHE A 206 -26.38 0.09 5.14
N PRO A 207 -26.85 1.34 5.35
CA PRO A 207 -26.19 2.56 4.85
C PRO A 207 -24.69 2.61 5.16
N HIS A 208 -23.90 2.90 4.12
CA HIS A 208 -22.47 3.10 4.26
C HIS A 208 -22.11 4.58 4.02
N VAL A 209 -20.96 4.98 4.54
CA VAL A 209 -20.29 6.22 4.18
C VAL A 209 -19.00 5.83 3.47
N SER A 210 -18.77 6.35 2.28
CA SER A 210 -17.53 6.11 1.55
C SER A 210 -16.92 7.41 1.06
N ARG A 211 -15.59 7.40 0.92
CA ARG A 211 -14.80 8.53 0.44
C ARG A 211 -13.68 8.00 -0.44
N PRO A 212 -13.33 8.72 -1.53
CA PRO A 212 -12.12 8.37 -2.28
C PRO A 212 -10.88 8.70 -1.44
N GLY A 213 -9.76 8.07 -1.79
CA GLY A 213 -8.45 8.50 -1.32
C GLY A 213 -8.03 9.82 -1.95
N ALA A 214 -7.06 10.51 -1.34
CA ALA A 214 -6.47 11.70 -1.95
C ALA A 214 -5.43 11.31 -3.02
N PRO A 215 -5.25 12.09 -4.11
CA PRO A 215 -4.16 11.90 -5.07
C PRO A 215 -2.80 12.31 -4.47
N GLY A 216 -1.70 11.77 -5.02
CA GLY A 216 -0.33 12.04 -4.58
C GLY A 216 0.39 13.12 -5.40
N ASN A 217 0.31 14.38 -4.99
CA ASN A 217 0.90 15.51 -5.74
C ASN A 217 2.39 15.72 -5.40
N GLY A 218 3.22 14.73 -5.73
CA GLY A 218 4.66 14.69 -5.43
C GLY A 218 4.97 14.11 -4.06
N THR A 219 4.16 14.46 -3.04
CA THR A 219 4.04 13.67 -1.82
C THR A 219 2.93 12.64 -1.96
N GLY A 220 3.00 11.58 -1.17
CA GLY A 220 1.96 10.57 -1.04
C GLY A 220 0.60 11.17 -0.68
N GLY A 221 -0.45 10.61 -1.27
CA GLY A 221 -1.83 10.97 -0.94
C GLY A 221 -2.17 10.55 0.49
N HIS A 222 -2.93 11.38 1.20
CA HIS A 222 -3.42 11.05 2.54
C HIS A 222 -4.75 10.27 2.50
N PRO A 223 -4.90 9.22 3.32
CA PRO A 223 -6.14 8.46 3.40
C PRO A 223 -7.26 9.32 4.02
N ALA A 224 -8.50 8.92 3.77
CA ALA A 224 -9.64 9.61 4.37
C ALA A 224 -9.75 9.27 5.87
N ASP A 225 -10.05 10.29 6.69
CA ASP A 225 -10.28 10.10 8.13
C ASP A 225 -11.49 9.20 8.41
N GLY A 226 -11.30 8.21 9.30
CA GLY A 226 -12.37 7.40 9.89
C GLY A 226 -12.79 7.86 11.28
N ILE A 227 -13.62 7.04 11.92
CA ILE A 227 -13.96 7.13 13.35
C ILE A 227 -12.76 6.70 14.21
N VAL A 228 -12.02 5.70 13.76
CA VAL A 228 -10.79 5.23 14.39
C VAL A 228 -9.60 5.80 13.64
N GLY A 229 -8.55 6.19 14.37
CA GLY A 229 -7.30 6.66 13.78
C GLY A 229 -6.56 5.50 13.12
N LEU A 230 -5.94 5.77 11.97
CA LEU A 230 -5.11 4.80 11.29
C LEU A 230 -3.77 4.62 12.03
N PRO A 231 -3.17 3.42 11.99
CA PRO A 231 -1.74 3.27 12.22
C PRO A 231 -0.94 4.19 11.29
N ASP A 232 0.29 4.52 11.69
CA ASP A 232 1.19 5.30 10.85
C ASP A 232 1.34 4.63 9.48
N ASP A 233 1.35 5.45 8.42
CA ASP A 233 1.49 5.10 7.00
C ASP A 233 0.38 4.22 6.39
N ALA A 234 -0.54 3.64 7.16
CA ALA A 234 -1.61 2.80 6.63
C ALA A 234 -2.47 3.54 5.59
N ALA A 235 -2.73 2.89 4.46
CA ALA A 235 -3.47 3.40 3.31
C ALA A 235 -2.91 4.70 2.69
N GLN A 236 -1.75 5.19 3.13
CA GLN A 236 -1.10 6.38 2.60
C GLN A 236 -0.39 6.04 1.29
N GLY A 237 -0.44 6.94 0.31
CA GLY A 237 0.40 6.81 -0.88
C GLY A 237 1.87 7.06 -0.57
N GLY A 238 2.77 6.53 -1.39
CA GLY A 238 4.20 6.78 -1.29
C GLY A 238 4.61 8.14 -1.84
N ASP A 239 5.63 8.76 -1.25
CA ASP A 239 6.26 9.97 -1.80
C ASP A 239 7.03 9.67 -3.10
N GLY A 240 7.04 10.61 -4.04
CA GLY A 240 7.85 10.52 -5.26
C GLY A 240 9.34 10.75 -4.98
N GLY A 241 10.20 10.13 -5.79
CA GLY A 241 11.66 10.30 -5.70
C GLY A 241 12.13 11.65 -6.25
N ASN A 242 13.17 12.23 -5.64
CA ASN A 242 13.73 13.49 -6.13
C ASN A 242 14.49 13.31 -7.46
N GLY A 243 14.38 14.30 -8.34
CA GLY A 243 15.14 14.35 -9.59
C GLY A 243 16.65 14.47 -9.36
N GLY A 244 17.42 13.79 -10.22
CA GLY A 244 18.87 13.80 -10.16
C GLY A 244 19.47 15.12 -10.65
N GLY A 245 20.50 15.60 -9.95
CA GLY A 245 21.35 16.69 -10.44
C GLY A 245 22.09 16.30 -11.75
N VAL A 246 22.75 17.27 -12.39
CA VAL A 246 23.48 17.04 -13.66
C VAL A 246 24.43 15.84 -13.56
N GLN A 247 24.26 14.85 -14.46
CA GLN A 247 25.01 13.58 -14.48
C GLN A 247 24.82 12.68 -13.25
N LEU A 248 23.81 12.94 -12.44
CA LEU A 248 23.43 12.11 -11.29
C LEU A 248 22.16 11.31 -11.60
N HIS A 249 22.00 10.19 -10.90
CA HIS A 249 20.76 9.43 -10.90
C HIS A 249 19.69 10.17 -10.08
N GLY A 250 18.42 9.93 -10.39
CA GLY A 250 17.31 10.29 -9.52
C GLY A 250 17.19 9.32 -8.35
N GLU A 251 16.40 9.70 -7.35
CA GLU A 251 16.10 8.87 -6.18
C GLU A 251 14.89 7.97 -6.45
N ASP A 252 14.82 6.83 -5.75
CA ASP A 252 13.67 5.93 -5.80
C ASP A 252 12.46 6.58 -5.13
N GLY A 253 11.26 6.22 -5.57
CA GLY A 253 10.01 6.54 -4.89
C GLY A 253 9.82 5.69 -3.63
N ALA A 254 9.01 6.19 -2.70
CA ALA A 254 8.64 5.43 -1.51
C ALA A 254 7.47 4.46 -1.80
N PRO A 255 7.40 3.32 -1.09
CA PRO A 255 6.23 2.46 -1.14
C PRO A 255 5.00 3.13 -0.51
N GLY A 256 3.82 2.72 -0.94
CA GLY A 256 2.56 3.03 -0.25
C GLY A 256 2.35 2.13 0.96
N GLY A 257 1.47 2.55 1.88
CA GLY A 257 1.11 1.74 3.03
C GLY A 257 -0.04 0.78 2.77
N ASP A 258 -0.03 -0.33 3.51
CA ASP A 258 -1.03 -1.40 3.40
C ASP A 258 -2.44 -0.93 3.81
N GLY A 259 -3.43 -1.69 3.39
CA GLY A 259 -4.81 -1.53 3.80
C GLY A 259 -5.02 -1.80 5.29
N TYR A 260 -6.17 -1.38 5.81
CA TYR A 260 -6.48 -1.51 7.22
C TYR A 260 -7.97 -1.79 7.42
N VAL A 261 -8.31 -2.61 8.42
CA VAL A 261 -9.70 -2.90 8.78
C VAL A 261 -9.88 -2.84 10.30
N VAL A 262 -10.99 -2.25 10.72
CA VAL A 262 -11.48 -2.32 12.10
C VAL A 262 -12.92 -2.81 12.10
N ILE A 263 -13.18 -3.85 12.86
CA ILE A 263 -14.52 -4.41 13.06
C ILE A 263 -14.92 -4.23 14.52
N SER A 264 -16.07 -3.60 14.76
CA SER A 264 -16.70 -3.48 16.08
C SER A 264 -18.04 -4.21 16.11
N TYR A 265 -18.35 -4.89 17.19
CA TYR A 265 -19.55 -5.72 17.33
C TYR A 265 -20.12 -5.67 18.75
#